data_AF-A0A2R6RQ83-F1
#
_entry.id   AF-A0A2R6RQ83-F1
#
_cell.length_a   1.000
_cell.length_b   1.000
_cell.length_c   1.000
_cell.angle_alpha   90.00
_cell.angle_beta   90.00
_cell.angle_gamma   90.00
#
_symmetry.space_group_name_H-M   'P 1'
#
loop_
_entity.id
_entity.type
_entity.pdbx_description
1 polymer ?
#
loop_
_entity_poly.entity_id
_entity_poly.type
_entity_poly.pdbx_seq_one_letter_code
_entity_poly.pdbx_strand_id
1 'polypeptide(L)'
;RPVLCLPPAQYTNHCPLPPVRPSMSDLKATVTTTSNGFSVSGQEQINYGFEFVDNIFDTKHGQIAKIYKPWGRVLLVTDTTVNDHYSKQWNAYFKHHDIPLTTFIMAGGEKNKTMTTMLSIVDAMNTFGIVRKEPVLVVGGGYVKLVYHPYIFSLKLPWRLCTDVTGYACASYRRTTNFIRVPTTLIGLIDASVSIKVGINHGNLKNRLGAYHAPLITFLDFNMLRTLPEGQVRNGFAELMKISSCADKRIWDLLVENGEALIKTRFGRADGAPPELKTIADEICWRGIKVMLDINIDMSYFATFAWHRGFLNESQRDEYHRLSHRVGLSMDHELFTEEMIVAGTEAILKTRDNKQRFAVPSPYGKCAFINDASYEELFTVLKLHKALIKEKYQSGDGKEAYVDYSDLGMDPEILRLQAVTANGSSVTNGNGVNIAQIALSAAIKSTFIANGAVSGVTGLNGVNKIVEGAVA
;
A
#
# COMPACT_ATOMS: atom_id res chain seq x y z
N ARG A 1 1.04 37.58 -18.01
CA ARG A 1 0.85 37.02 -19.37
C ARG A 1 0.23 35.64 -19.20
N PRO A 2 -0.89 35.31 -19.86
CA PRO A 2 -1.51 33.99 -19.73
C PRO A 2 -0.59 32.93 -20.37
N VAL A 3 -0.39 31.82 -19.68
CA VAL A 3 0.30 30.65 -20.25
C VAL A 3 -0.72 29.88 -21.06
N LEU A 4 -0.50 29.76 -22.38
CA LEU A 4 -1.39 28.96 -23.23
C LEU A 4 -1.35 27.49 -22.80
N CYS A 5 -2.52 26.89 -22.67
CA CYS A 5 -2.66 25.44 -22.64
C CYS A 5 -2.27 24.88 -24.02
N LEU A 6 -1.35 23.92 -24.06
CA LEU A 6 -1.09 23.09 -25.24
C LEU A 6 -1.88 21.77 -25.11
N PRO A 7 -2.46 21.24 -26.20
CA PRO A 7 -3.27 20.02 -26.18
C PRO A 7 -2.41 18.74 -26.04
N PRO A 8 -3.00 17.58 -25.66
CA PRO A 8 -2.25 16.39 -25.19
C PRO A 8 -1.38 15.65 -26.22
N ALA A 9 -1.30 16.11 -27.47
CA ALA A 9 -0.82 15.32 -28.60
C ALA A 9 0.72 15.36 -28.85
N GLN A 10 1.53 15.90 -27.94
CA GLN A 10 2.98 16.10 -28.16
C GLN A 10 3.91 15.35 -27.19
N TYR A 11 3.39 14.44 -26.36
CA TYR A 11 4.21 13.65 -25.42
C TYR A 11 4.83 12.39 -26.05
N THR A 12 5.51 12.53 -27.21
CA THR A 12 6.24 11.43 -27.87
C THR A 12 7.77 11.47 -27.62
N ASN A 13 8.24 12.36 -26.75
CA ASN A 13 9.64 12.37 -26.31
C ASN A 13 9.87 11.26 -25.29
N HIS A 14 10.32 10.10 -25.78
CA HIS A 14 10.76 8.99 -24.93
C HIS A 14 11.73 9.48 -23.84
N CYS A 15 11.45 9.14 -22.59
CA CYS A 15 12.43 9.31 -21.52
C CYS A 15 13.61 8.37 -21.82
N PRO A 16 14.86 8.87 -21.94
CA PRO A 16 16.01 7.98 -22.11
C PRO A 16 16.13 7.10 -20.87
N LEU A 17 16.21 5.78 -21.06
CA LEU A 17 16.40 4.83 -19.97
C LEU A 17 17.60 5.29 -19.11
N PRO A 18 17.46 5.40 -17.77
CA PRO A 18 18.58 5.79 -16.94
C PRO A 18 19.73 4.79 -17.12
N PRO A 19 20.98 5.26 -17.21
CA PRO A 19 22.11 4.37 -17.45
C PRO A 19 22.16 3.30 -16.36
N VAL A 20 22.41 2.05 -16.77
CA VAL A 20 22.55 0.90 -15.87
C VAL A 20 23.54 1.26 -14.77
N ARG A 21 23.12 1.17 -13.49
CA ARG A 21 23.90 1.66 -12.34
C ARG A 21 25.39 1.31 -12.47
N PRO A 22 26.32 2.24 -12.20
CA PRO A 22 27.72 1.91 -11.97
C PRO A 22 27.86 0.78 -10.95
N SER A 23 28.94 0.01 -11.03
CA SER A 23 29.22 -0.99 -10.00
C SER A 23 29.59 -0.29 -8.68
N MET A 24 29.41 -0.96 -7.53
CA MET A 24 29.92 -0.42 -6.25
C MET A 24 31.43 -0.15 -6.29
N SER A 25 32.17 -0.81 -7.19
CA SER A 25 33.59 -0.61 -7.47
C SER A 25 33.92 0.71 -8.18
N ASP A 26 32.93 1.46 -8.69
CA ASP A 26 33.11 2.75 -9.38
C ASP A 26 32.87 3.97 -8.46
N LEU A 27 32.55 3.74 -7.18
CA LEU A 27 32.30 4.79 -6.20
C LEU A 27 33.61 5.50 -5.81
N LYS A 28 33.71 6.81 -6.12
CA LYS A 28 34.74 7.70 -5.55
C LYS A 28 34.43 7.99 -4.07
N ALA A 29 34.76 7.04 -3.21
CA ALA A 29 34.80 7.26 -1.77
C ALA A 29 36.06 8.05 -1.40
N THR A 30 35.93 9.08 -0.55
CA THR A 30 37.05 9.72 0.12
C THR A 30 37.32 9.02 1.44
N VAL A 31 38.60 8.73 1.72
CA VAL A 31 39.07 8.16 2.98
C VAL A 31 40.04 9.15 3.60
N THR A 32 39.74 9.62 4.80
CA THR A 32 40.56 10.58 5.55
C THR A 32 41.01 9.95 6.85
N THR A 33 42.31 9.79 7.05
CA THR A 33 42.87 9.34 8.32
C THR A 33 42.62 10.39 9.41
N THR A 34 42.13 9.96 10.57
CA THR A 34 41.95 10.78 11.77
C THR A 34 42.96 10.35 12.84
N SER A 35 43.09 11.12 13.92
CA SER A 35 44.02 10.79 15.02
C SER A 35 43.79 9.42 15.65
N ASN A 36 42.56 8.88 15.56
CA ASN A 36 42.16 7.59 16.16
C ASN A 36 41.57 6.60 15.13
N GLY A 37 41.75 6.79 13.82
CA GLY A 37 41.20 5.87 12.80
C GLY A 37 41.01 6.47 11.41
N PHE A 38 39.87 6.18 10.78
CA PHE A 38 39.55 6.61 9.41
C PHE A 38 38.11 7.12 9.32
N SER A 39 37.90 8.19 8.56
CA SER A 39 36.59 8.65 8.11
C SER A 39 36.42 8.29 6.64
N VAL A 40 35.28 7.68 6.28
CA VAL A 40 34.95 7.31 4.90
C VAL A 40 33.67 8.02 4.48
N SER A 41 33.70 8.73 3.36
CA SER A 41 32.52 9.37 2.77
C SER A 41 32.38 8.94 1.31
N GLY A 42 31.17 8.62 0.89
CA GLY A 42 30.85 8.21 -0.48
C GLY A 42 29.42 8.58 -0.82
N GLN A 43 29.15 8.82 -2.10
CA GLN A 43 27.83 9.19 -2.60
C GLN A 43 27.42 8.19 -3.70
N GLU A 44 26.29 7.49 -3.51
CA GLU A 44 25.64 6.72 -4.57
C GLU A 44 24.49 7.54 -5.15
N GLN A 45 24.48 7.71 -6.48
CA GLN A 45 23.39 8.38 -7.17
C GLN A 45 22.25 7.40 -7.46
N ILE A 46 21.06 7.67 -6.92
CA ILE A 46 19.85 6.90 -7.19
C ILE A 46 19.07 7.58 -8.32
N ASN A 47 19.00 6.94 -9.48
CA ASN A 47 18.20 7.38 -10.64
C ASN A 47 17.14 6.32 -10.97
N TYR A 48 15.89 6.73 -11.16
CA TYR A 48 14.77 5.87 -11.57
C TYR A 48 13.75 6.67 -12.38
N GLY A 49 13.11 6.01 -13.34
CA GLY A 49 12.15 6.65 -14.27
C GLY A 49 10.70 6.22 -14.07
N PHE A 50 9.79 7.05 -14.58
CA PHE A 50 8.38 6.75 -14.79
C PHE A 50 8.06 6.95 -16.27
N GLU A 51 7.41 5.98 -16.91
CA GLU A 51 6.94 6.12 -18.29
C GLU A 51 5.45 5.74 -18.35
N PHE A 52 4.62 6.67 -18.82
CA PHE A 52 3.20 6.44 -19.07
C PHE A 52 3.05 5.70 -20.40
N VAL A 53 2.44 4.52 -20.39
CA VAL A 53 2.25 3.69 -21.59
C VAL A 53 0.88 3.01 -21.54
N ASP A 54 0.02 3.33 -22.50
CA ASP A 54 -1.26 2.66 -22.67
C ASP A 54 -1.04 1.26 -23.30
N ASN A 55 -1.46 0.18 -22.64
CA ASN A 55 -1.27 -1.21 -23.09
C ASN A 55 0.21 -1.60 -23.27
N ILE A 56 0.98 -1.62 -22.18
CA ILE A 56 2.44 -1.88 -22.17
C ILE A 56 2.84 -3.24 -22.78
N PHE A 57 1.92 -4.22 -22.84
CA PHE A 57 2.12 -5.53 -23.47
C PHE A 57 1.54 -5.65 -24.90
N ASP A 58 1.17 -4.55 -25.58
CA ASP A 58 0.94 -4.57 -27.03
C ASP A 58 2.28 -4.87 -27.75
N THR A 59 2.27 -5.80 -28.71
CA THR A 59 3.43 -6.21 -29.51
C THR A 59 4.09 -5.07 -30.29
N LYS A 60 3.40 -3.94 -30.48
CA LYS A 60 3.94 -2.72 -31.09
C LYS A 60 4.89 -1.96 -30.14
N HIS A 61 4.79 -2.17 -28.82
CA HIS A 61 5.55 -1.41 -27.83
C HIS A 61 6.93 -2.02 -27.57
N GLY A 62 7.99 -1.34 -28.02
CA GLY A 62 9.36 -1.83 -27.86
C GLY A 62 9.97 -1.65 -26.46
N GLN A 63 9.31 -0.99 -25.51
CA GLN A 63 9.90 -0.54 -24.24
C GLN A 63 10.51 -1.68 -23.41
N ILE A 64 9.69 -2.66 -23.01
CA ILE A 64 10.14 -3.79 -22.19
C ILE A 64 11.13 -4.66 -22.99
N ALA A 65 10.83 -4.92 -24.28
CA ALA A 65 11.70 -5.68 -25.16
C ALA A 65 13.11 -5.08 -25.32
N LYS A 66 13.25 -3.74 -25.40
CA LYS A 66 14.56 -3.06 -25.44
C LYS A 66 15.41 -3.35 -24.19
N ILE A 67 14.78 -3.47 -23.02
CA ILE A 67 15.49 -3.74 -21.76
C ILE A 67 15.89 -5.22 -21.66
N TYR A 68 15.06 -6.15 -22.15
CA TYR A 68 15.29 -7.59 -22.02
C TYR A 68 16.05 -8.25 -23.17
N LYS A 69 16.07 -7.66 -24.39
CA LYS A 69 16.85 -8.18 -25.52
C LYS A 69 18.34 -8.42 -25.22
N PRO A 70 19.06 -7.53 -24.50
CA PRO A 70 20.46 -7.78 -24.12
C PRO A 70 20.66 -8.96 -23.15
N TRP A 71 19.61 -9.37 -22.41
CA TRP A 71 19.66 -10.50 -21.49
C TRP A 71 19.21 -11.81 -22.14
N GLY A 72 18.42 -11.74 -23.22
CA GLY A 72 17.93 -12.92 -23.96
C GLY A 72 16.94 -13.79 -23.18
N ARG A 73 16.39 -13.29 -22.07
CA ARG A 73 15.39 -13.96 -21.21
C ARG A 73 14.78 -12.96 -20.21
N VAL A 74 13.68 -13.33 -19.57
CA VAL A 74 13.04 -12.56 -18.49
C VAL A 74 12.47 -13.47 -17.39
N LEU A 75 12.69 -13.08 -16.13
CA LEU A 75 11.95 -13.59 -14.98
C LEU A 75 10.86 -12.58 -14.62
N LEU A 76 9.60 -12.98 -14.76
CA LEU A 76 8.41 -12.21 -14.40
C LEU A 76 7.86 -12.72 -13.07
N VAL A 77 7.66 -11.84 -12.09
CA VAL A 77 6.98 -12.11 -10.82
C VAL A 77 5.62 -11.43 -10.83
N THR A 78 4.57 -12.18 -10.51
CA THR A 78 3.18 -11.70 -10.51
C THR A 78 2.33 -12.43 -9.48
N ASP A 79 1.14 -11.90 -9.15
CA ASP A 79 0.15 -12.61 -8.36
C ASP A 79 -0.79 -13.46 -9.23
N THR A 80 -1.43 -14.46 -8.60
CA THR A 80 -2.38 -15.38 -9.25
C THR A 80 -3.47 -14.69 -10.07
N THR A 81 -4.01 -13.55 -9.61
CA THR A 81 -5.14 -12.89 -10.30
C THR A 81 -4.66 -12.11 -11.51
N VAL A 82 -3.55 -11.40 -11.37
CA VAL A 82 -2.96 -10.65 -12.49
C VAL A 82 -2.50 -11.61 -13.58
N ASN A 83 -1.98 -12.79 -13.20
CA ASN A 83 -1.72 -13.88 -14.13
C ASN A 83 -2.99 -14.37 -14.86
N ASP A 84 -4.09 -14.63 -14.15
CA ASP A 84 -5.36 -15.07 -14.76
C ASP A 84 -5.87 -14.08 -15.83
N HIS A 85 -5.74 -12.77 -15.59
CA HIS A 85 -6.23 -11.74 -16.51
C HIS A 85 -5.27 -11.42 -17.68
N TYR A 86 -3.96 -11.37 -17.42
CA TYR A 86 -2.99 -10.76 -18.36
C TYR A 86 -1.96 -11.72 -18.94
N SER A 87 -1.86 -12.98 -18.47
CA SER A 87 -0.86 -13.95 -18.95
C SER A 87 -0.84 -14.15 -20.46
N LYS A 88 -2.01 -14.20 -21.12
CA LYS A 88 -2.10 -14.31 -22.58
C LYS A 88 -1.44 -13.14 -23.31
N GLN A 89 -1.50 -11.94 -22.75
CA GLN A 89 -0.97 -10.72 -23.35
C GLN A 89 0.56 -10.70 -23.29
N TRP A 90 1.15 -10.87 -22.08
CA TRP A 90 2.61 -10.87 -21.97
C TRP A 90 3.27 -12.09 -22.61
N ASN A 91 2.61 -13.26 -22.63
CA ASN A 91 3.09 -14.42 -23.39
C ASN A 91 3.16 -14.12 -24.89
N ALA A 92 2.15 -13.43 -25.46
CA ALA A 92 2.16 -13.01 -26.85
C ALA A 92 3.24 -11.93 -27.12
N TYR A 93 3.38 -10.97 -26.21
CA TYR A 93 4.39 -9.91 -26.26
C TYR A 93 5.83 -10.46 -26.32
N PHE A 94 6.21 -11.27 -25.34
CA PHE A 94 7.56 -11.82 -25.24
C PHE A 94 7.86 -12.83 -26.36
N LYS A 95 6.85 -13.59 -26.82
CA LYS A 95 6.96 -14.45 -28.02
C LYS A 95 7.18 -13.63 -29.30
N HIS A 96 6.48 -12.50 -29.47
CA HIS A 96 6.64 -11.63 -30.64
C HIS A 96 8.03 -10.98 -30.70
N HIS A 97 8.62 -10.66 -29.54
CA HIS A 97 9.94 -10.04 -29.47
C HIS A 97 11.11 -11.03 -29.38
N ASP A 98 10.83 -12.34 -29.46
CA ASP A 98 11.79 -13.46 -29.35
C ASP A 98 12.59 -13.44 -28.03
N ILE A 99 11.88 -13.34 -26.91
CA ILE A 99 12.46 -13.33 -25.56
C ILE A 99 11.82 -14.45 -24.71
N PRO A 100 12.57 -15.48 -24.32
CA PRO A 100 12.15 -16.49 -23.36
C PRO A 100 11.63 -15.89 -22.04
N LEU A 101 10.40 -16.25 -21.67
CA LEU A 101 9.74 -15.81 -20.45
C LEU A 101 9.61 -16.97 -19.45
N THR A 102 10.10 -16.76 -18.23
CA THR A 102 9.78 -17.58 -17.05
C THR A 102 8.90 -16.77 -16.11
N THR A 103 7.76 -17.32 -15.69
CA THR A 103 6.83 -16.66 -14.76
C THR A 103 6.84 -17.35 -13.41
N PHE A 104 7.09 -16.60 -12.34
CA PHE A 104 6.87 -17.01 -10.96
C PHE A 104 5.56 -16.38 -10.46
N ILE A 105 4.63 -17.23 -9.99
CA ILE A 105 3.30 -16.80 -9.54
C ILE A 105 3.23 -16.96 -8.03
N MET A 106 3.01 -15.85 -7.33
CA MET A 106 2.82 -15.82 -5.87
C MET A 106 1.33 -15.70 -5.51
N ALA A 107 0.97 -16.13 -4.30
CA ALA A 107 -0.38 -15.92 -3.77
C ALA A 107 -0.62 -14.43 -3.47
N GLY A 108 -1.77 -13.91 -3.89
CA GLY A 108 -2.23 -12.56 -3.54
C GLY A 108 -2.57 -12.39 -2.04
N GLY A 109 -2.81 -11.16 -1.60
CA GLY A 109 -3.22 -10.82 -0.23
C GLY A 109 -2.14 -10.45 0.78
N GLU A 110 -2.48 -9.50 1.66
CA GLU A 110 -1.59 -8.91 2.67
C GLU A 110 -1.11 -9.97 3.70
N LYS A 111 -1.86 -11.05 3.88
CA LYS A 111 -1.47 -12.25 4.65
C LYS A 111 -0.18 -12.88 4.12
N ASN A 112 0.04 -12.81 2.81
CA ASN A 112 1.24 -13.31 2.12
C ASN A 112 2.35 -12.26 2.03
N LYS A 113 2.22 -11.11 2.72
CA LYS A 113 3.28 -10.09 2.79
C LYS A 113 4.32 -10.44 3.85
N THR A 114 4.94 -11.62 3.73
CA THR A 114 5.78 -12.23 4.77
C THR A 114 7.19 -12.56 4.29
N MET A 115 8.07 -12.92 5.24
CA MET A 115 9.42 -13.40 4.91
C MET A 115 9.38 -14.69 4.09
N THR A 116 8.44 -15.61 4.35
CA THR A 116 8.28 -16.86 3.60
C THR A 116 8.05 -16.61 2.11
N THR A 117 7.17 -15.65 1.77
CA THR A 117 6.88 -15.28 0.38
C THR A 117 8.04 -14.51 -0.26
N MET A 118 8.78 -13.70 0.51
CA MET A 118 10.00 -13.05 0.03
C MET A 118 11.08 -14.08 -0.31
N LEU A 119 11.27 -15.10 0.54
CA LEU A 119 12.24 -16.17 0.31
C LEU A 119 11.87 -17.06 -0.88
N SER A 120 10.59 -17.36 -1.11
CA SER A 120 10.20 -18.13 -2.31
C SER A 120 10.48 -17.39 -3.63
N ILE A 121 10.45 -16.05 -3.63
CA ILE A 121 10.94 -15.24 -4.76
C ILE A 121 12.46 -15.35 -4.90
N VAL A 122 13.21 -15.31 -3.80
CA VAL A 122 14.68 -15.52 -3.81
C VAL A 122 15.04 -16.90 -4.35
N ASP A 123 14.28 -17.94 -4.01
CA ASP A 123 14.44 -19.28 -4.55
C ASP A 123 14.16 -19.33 -6.06
N ALA A 124 13.10 -18.67 -6.54
CA ALA A 124 12.84 -18.52 -7.97
C ALA A 124 13.96 -17.77 -8.71
N MET A 125 14.52 -16.71 -8.11
CA MET A 125 15.68 -15.98 -8.65
C MET A 125 16.95 -16.85 -8.70
N ASN A 126 17.14 -17.73 -7.72
CA ASN A 126 18.21 -18.74 -7.71
C ASN A 126 18.01 -19.79 -8.80
N THR A 127 16.82 -20.37 -8.93
CA THR A 127 16.49 -21.39 -9.95
C THR A 127 16.61 -20.84 -11.37
N PHE A 128 16.21 -19.59 -11.60
CA PHE A 128 16.42 -18.90 -12.89
C PHE A 128 17.90 -18.51 -13.13
N GLY A 129 18.70 -18.44 -12.07
CA GLY A 129 20.11 -18.04 -12.13
C GLY A 129 20.28 -16.57 -12.49
N ILE A 130 19.55 -15.66 -11.83
CA ILE A 130 19.60 -14.21 -12.08
C ILE A 130 21.04 -13.67 -12.00
N VAL A 131 21.49 -12.99 -13.06
CA VAL A 131 22.78 -12.28 -13.11
C VAL A 131 22.67 -10.96 -12.34
N ARG A 132 23.75 -10.49 -11.69
CA ARG A 132 23.69 -9.39 -10.70
C ARG A 132 23.03 -8.08 -11.17
N LYS A 133 23.09 -7.75 -12.47
CA LYS A 133 22.45 -6.55 -13.05
C LYS A 133 21.21 -6.87 -13.89
N GLU A 134 20.84 -8.13 -14.05
CA GLU A 134 19.67 -8.59 -14.78
C GLU A 134 18.40 -8.19 -14.02
N PRO A 135 17.47 -7.43 -14.63
CA PRO A 135 16.32 -6.91 -13.90
C PRO A 135 15.19 -7.94 -13.79
N VAL A 136 14.66 -8.15 -12.58
CA VAL A 136 13.39 -8.89 -12.41
C VAL A 136 12.23 -8.02 -12.87
N LEU A 137 11.31 -8.57 -13.68
CA LEU A 137 10.09 -7.87 -14.08
C LEU A 137 9.00 -8.15 -13.04
N VAL A 138 8.40 -7.12 -12.46
CA VAL A 138 7.33 -7.25 -11.46
C VAL A 138 6.05 -6.69 -12.02
N VAL A 139 5.05 -7.55 -12.24
CA VAL A 139 3.73 -7.19 -12.81
C VAL A 139 2.66 -7.52 -11.79
N GLY A 140 2.08 -6.50 -11.17
CA GLY A 140 1.06 -6.71 -10.14
C GLY A 140 0.85 -5.47 -9.28
N GLY A 141 -0.03 -5.60 -8.30
CA GLY A 141 -0.22 -4.58 -7.27
C GLY A 141 -0.48 -5.23 -5.92
N GLY A 142 -1.28 -4.55 -5.10
CA GLY A 142 -2.01 -5.21 -4.03
C GLY A 142 -3.36 -5.68 -4.53
N TYR A 143 -3.52 -6.97 -4.86
CA TYR A 143 -4.85 -7.55 -5.12
C TYR A 143 -5.06 -8.96 -4.50
N VAL A 144 -6.33 -9.28 -4.17
CA VAL A 144 -6.84 -10.59 -3.71
C VAL A 144 -8.05 -10.95 -4.53
N LYS A 145 -8.04 -12.14 -5.13
CA LYS A 145 -9.22 -12.77 -5.70
C LYS A 145 -10.15 -13.22 -4.57
N LEU A 146 -11.32 -12.60 -4.47
CA LEU A 146 -12.42 -13.10 -3.65
C LEU A 146 -13.01 -14.38 -4.26
N VAL A 147 -13.24 -15.39 -3.41
CA VAL A 147 -14.08 -16.55 -3.74
C VAL A 147 -15.33 -16.43 -2.87
N TYR A 148 -16.49 -16.32 -3.49
CA TYR A 148 -17.77 -16.23 -2.79
C TYR A 148 -18.04 -17.55 -2.04
N HIS A 149 -18.14 -17.49 -0.71
CA HIS A 149 -18.62 -18.61 0.11
C HIS A 149 -19.63 -18.07 1.15
N PRO A 150 -20.87 -18.57 1.20
CA PRO A 150 -22.01 -17.89 1.87
C PRO A 150 -21.94 -17.78 3.40
N TYR A 151 -20.85 -18.23 4.03
CA TYR A 151 -20.68 -18.25 5.50
C TYR A 151 -19.26 -17.88 5.98
N ILE A 152 -18.38 -17.38 5.10
CA ILE A 152 -17.03 -16.92 5.46
C ILE A 152 -16.84 -15.51 4.90
N PHE A 153 -16.80 -14.55 5.80
CA PHE A 153 -16.61 -13.13 5.51
C PHE A 153 -15.19 -12.75 6.01
N SER A 154 -14.13 -12.84 5.20
CA SER A 154 -12.73 -12.50 5.57
C SER A 154 -11.86 -11.81 4.47
N LEU A 155 -11.64 -10.48 4.47
CA LEU A 155 -10.61 -9.79 3.66
C LEU A 155 -9.47 -9.20 4.48
N LYS A 156 -8.34 -9.08 3.80
CA LYS A 156 -7.42 -7.95 3.94
C LYS A 156 -7.37 -7.39 2.55
N LEU A 157 -7.66 -6.11 2.35
CA LEU A 157 -7.27 -5.46 1.09
C LEU A 157 -5.72 -5.44 1.08
N PRO A 158 -5.02 -6.17 0.19
CA PRO A 158 -3.58 -5.94 0.00
C PRO A 158 -3.35 -4.59 -0.66
N TRP A 159 -2.36 -3.85 -0.20
CA TRP A 159 -2.16 -2.48 -0.67
C TRP A 159 -1.02 -2.39 -1.70
N ARG A 160 0.01 -3.25 -1.57
CA ARG A 160 1.28 -3.16 -2.34
C ARG A 160 1.99 -4.49 -2.57
N LEU A 161 1.29 -5.62 -2.44
CA LEU A 161 1.92 -6.94 -2.19
C LEU A 161 3.01 -7.32 -3.20
N CYS A 162 2.66 -7.48 -4.48
CA CYS A 162 3.61 -8.04 -5.45
C CYS A 162 4.84 -7.12 -5.63
N THR A 163 4.62 -5.81 -5.67
CA THR A 163 5.69 -4.80 -5.84
C THR A 163 6.59 -4.67 -4.61
N ASP A 164 6.04 -4.67 -3.40
CA ASP A 164 6.82 -4.50 -2.16
C ASP A 164 7.61 -5.76 -1.81
N VAL A 165 6.99 -6.95 -1.90
CA VAL A 165 7.65 -8.21 -1.53
C VAL A 165 8.75 -8.53 -2.55
N THR A 166 8.47 -8.41 -3.86
CA THR A 166 9.48 -8.63 -4.90
C THR A 166 10.56 -7.55 -4.90
N GLY A 167 10.19 -6.29 -4.66
CA GLY A 167 11.15 -5.20 -4.52
C GLY A 167 12.11 -5.42 -3.35
N TYR A 168 11.61 -5.93 -2.21
CA TYR A 168 12.46 -6.26 -1.06
C TYR A 168 13.32 -7.53 -1.28
N ALA A 169 12.79 -8.53 -1.99
CA ALA A 169 13.58 -9.65 -2.47
C ALA A 169 14.74 -9.17 -3.38
N CYS A 170 14.47 -8.28 -4.34
CA CYS A 170 15.48 -7.71 -5.24
C CYS A 170 16.50 -6.81 -4.51
N ALA A 171 16.09 -6.08 -3.47
CA ALA A 171 16.99 -5.31 -2.62
C ALA A 171 17.97 -6.22 -1.87
N SER A 172 17.47 -7.37 -1.38
CA SER A 172 18.23 -8.33 -0.59
C SER A 172 19.10 -9.25 -1.46
N TYR A 173 18.63 -9.62 -2.65
CA TYR A 173 19.31 -10.55 -3.55
C TYR A 173 20.66 -9.99 -4.00
N ARG A 174 21.74 -10.72 -3.65
CA ARG A 174 23.14 -10.32 -3.89
C ARG A 174 23.47 -8.90 -3.37
N ARG A 175 22.75 -8.46 -2.32
CA ARG A 175 22.81 -7.13 -1.66
C ARG A 175 22.31 -5.94 -2.49
N THR A 176 21.95 -6.14 -3.76
CA THR A 176 21.20 -5.24 -4.65
C THR A 176 21.10 -5.93 -6.01
N THR A 177 19.88 -6.12 -6.50
CA THR A 177 19.57 -6.60 -7.85
C THR A 177 18.53 -5.69 -8.48
N ASN A 178 18.66 -5.44 -9.78
CA ASN A 178 17.76 -4.55 -10.51
C ASN A 178 16.34 -5.14 -10.62
N PHE A 179 15.34 -4.26 -10.75
CA PHE A 179 13.96 -4.67 -11.05
C PHE A 179 13.20 -3.57 -11.80
N ILE A 180 12.08 -3.96 -12.41
CA ILE A 180 11.17 -3.11 -13.17
C ILE A 180 9.77 -3.29 -12.58
N ARG A 181 9.00 -2.20 -12.46
CA ARG A 181 7.61 -2.25 -11.97
C ARG A 181 6.60 -2.00 -13.08
N VAL A 182 5.55 -2.82 -13.12
CA VAL A 182 4.31 -2.61 -13.87
C VAL A 182 3.14 -2.75 -12.88
N PRO A 183 2.79 -1.66 -12.15
CA PRO A 183 1.62 -1.66 -11.27
C PRO A 183 0.31 -1.92 -12.02
N THR A 184 -0.54 -2.78 -11.46
CA THR A 184 -1.85 -3.13 -12.04
C THR A 184 -3.07 -2.61 -11.26
N THR A 185 -2.86 -2.03 -10.07
CA THR A 185 -3.93 -1.42 -9.25
C THR A 185 -3.78 0.09 -9.20
N LEU A 186 -4.86 0.82 -8.90
CA LEU A 186 -4.82 2.28 -8.83
C LEU A 186 -3.76 2.73 -7.79
N ILE A 187 -3.82 2.26 -6.54
CA ILE A 187 -2.76 2.49 -5.53
C ILE A 187 -1.36 2.13 -6.07
N GLY A 188 -1.25 1.04 -6.82
CA GLY A 188 -0.04 0.64 -7.52
C GLY A 188 0.54 1.75 -8.41
N LEU A 189 -0.31 2.33 -9.24
CA LEU A 189 0.02 3.35 -10.24
C LEU A 189 0.32 4.71 -9.60
N ILE A 190 -0.43 5.11 -8.57
CA ILE A 190 -0.34 6.47 -8.02
C ILE A 190 0.52 6.61 -6.76
N ASP A 191 0.78 5.52 -6.01
CA ASP A 191 1.53 5.59 -4.74
C ASP A 191 2.60 4.50 -4.62
N ALA A 192 2.19 3.23 -4.66
CA ALA A 192 3.07 2.11 -4.30
C ALA A 192 4.30 2.03 -5.21
N SER A 193 4.10 2.28 -6.50
CA SER A 193 5.19 2.31 -7.46
C SER A 193 5.81 3.71 -7.63
N VAL A 194 5.27 4.75 -6.99
CA VAL A 194 5.88 6.09 -6.95
C VAL A 194 6.99 6.12 -5.91
N SER A 195 6.78 5.51 -4.74
CA SER A 195 7.82 5.39 -3.71
C SER A 195 8.90 4.35 -4.06
N ILE A 196 10.11 4.50 -3.50
CA ILE A 196 11.17 3.49 -3.50
C ILE A 196 11.14 2.59 -2.25
N LYS A 197 10.18 2.81 -1.35
CA LYS A 197 9.97 1.99 -0.15
C LYS A 197 9.42 0.62 -0.56
N VAL A 198 10.13 -0.44 -0.19
CA VAL A 198 9.74 -1.84 -0.40
C VAL A 198 9.86 -2.59 0.92
N GLY A 199 9.04 -3.62 1.15
CA GLY A 199 9.10 -4.33 2.43
C GLY A 199 8.00 -5.36 2.68
N ILE A 200 8.07 -5.97 3.86
CA ILE A 200 7.21 -7.05 4.34
C ILE A 200 6.74 -6.80 5.78
N ASN A 201 5.68 -7.49 6.16
CA ASN A 201 5.15 -7.49 7.51
C ASN A 201 5.92 -8.52 8.36
N HIS A 202 6.04 -8.26 9.66
CA HIS A 202 6.66 -9.19 10.61
C HIS A 202 5.80 -9.27 11.88
N GLY A 203 5.26 -10.46 12.17
CA GLY A 203 4.15 -10.59 13.12
C GLY A 203 3.00 -9.66 12.71
N ASN A 204 2.42 -8.96 13.70
CA ASN A 204 1.33 -8.01 13.48
C ASN A 204 1.80 -6.61 12.99
N LEU A 205 3.10 -6.46 12.66
CA LEU A 205 3.73 -5.16 12.43
C LEU A 205 3.90 -4.92 10.92
N LYS A 206 3.08 -4.00 10.37
CA LYS A 206 3.01 -3.66 8.95
C LYS A 206 4.33 -3.01 8.47
N ASN A 207 4.83 -3.44 7.31
CA ASN A 207 6.04 -2.92 6.66
C ASN A 207 7.30 -2.86 7.57
N ARG A 208 7.41 -3.75 8.56
CA ARG A 208 8.47 -3.68 9.58
C ARG A 208 9.87 -4.00 9.04
N LEU A 209 9.98 -4.87 8.05
CA LEU A 209 11.25 -5.22 7.41
C LEU A 209 11.20 -4.73 5.95
N GLY A 210 12.24 -4.08 5.47
CA GLY A 210 12.19 -3.44 4.16
C GLY A 210 13.49 -2.78 3.75
N ALA A 211 13.44 -2.08 2.62
CA ALA A 211 14.54 -1.32 2.06
C ALA A 211 14.04 -0.08 1.30
N TYR A 212 14.96 0.86 1.06
CA TYR A 212 14.79 1.92 0.06
C TYR A 212 15.48 1.46 -1.22
N HIS A 213 14.72 0.84 -2.13
CA HIS A 213 15.26 0.24 -3.35
C HIS A 213 14.50 0.73 -4.58
N ALA A 214 15.15 1.58 -5.37
CA ALA A 214 14.57 2.14 -6.57
C ALA A 214 14.60 1.12 -7.73
N PRO A 215 13.50 0.95 -8.48
CA PRO A 215 13.51 0.20 -9.73
C PRO A 215 14.35 0.93 -10.78
N LEU A 216 14.67 0.27 -11.89
CA LEU A 216 15.22 0.97 -13.06
C LEU A 216 14.17 1.92 -13.67
N ILE A 217 12.95 1.40 -13.83
CA ILE A 217 11.81 2.12 -14.40
C ILE A 217 10.49 1.55 -13.86
N THR A 218 9.48 2.40 -13.76
CA THR A 218 8.09 2.04 -13.51
C THR A 218 7.26 2.40 -14.74
N PHE A 219 6.61 1.40 -15.37
CA PHE A 219 5.67 1.62 -16.46
C PHE A 219 4.26 1.79 -15.90
N LEU A 220 3.61 2.91 -16.23
CA LEU A 220 2.30 3.29 -15.73
C LEU A 220 1.25 3.06 -16.82
N ASP A 221 0.60 1.90 -16.79
CA ASP A 221 -0.47 1.51 -17.71
C ASP A 221 -1.83 1.56 -17.04
N PHE A 222 -2.52 2.70 -17.21
CA PHE A 222 -3.84 2.92 -16.63
C PHE A 222 -4.93 2.04 -17.26
N ASN A 223 -4.72 1.47 -18.46
CA ASN A 223 -5.72 0.59 -19.07
C ASN A 223 -5.89 -0.72 -18.29
N MET A 224 -4.91 -1.12 -17.47
CA MET A 224 -5.04 -2.26 -16.55
C MET A 224 -6.12 -2.06 -15.48
N LEU A 225 -6.53 -0.80 -15.22
CA LEU A 225 -7.68 -0.50 -14.36
C LEU A 225 -8.99 -1.06 -14.93
N ARG A 226 -9.10 -1.37 -16.23
CA ARG A 226 -10.33 -1.93 -16.82
C ARG A 226 -10.80 -3.22 -16.16
N THR A 227 -9.88 -4.05 -15.64
CA THR A 227 -10.22 -5.30 -14.93
C THR A 227 -10.26 -5.15 -13.41
N LEU A 228 -9.97 -3.95 -12.87
CA LEU A 228 -9.87 -3.75 -11.42
C LEU A 228 -11.28 -3.65 -10.80
N PRO A 229 -11.60 -4.40 -9.73
CA PRO A 229 -12.89 -4.28 -9.05
C PRO A 229 -13.13 -2.89 -8.46
N GLU A 230 -14.39 -2.46 -8.41
CA GLU A 230 -14.74 -1.09 -7.99
C GLU A 230 -14.27 -0.74 -6.58
N GLY A 231 -14.32 -1.67 -5.63
CA GLY A 231 -13.77 -1.46 -4.28
C GLY A 231 -12.27 -1.12 -4.29
N GLN A 232 -11.50 -1.71 -5.21
CA GLN A 232 -10.06 -1.42 -5.39
C GLN A 232 -9.81 -0.12 -6.17
N VAL A 233 -10.75 0.29 -7.03
CA VAL A 233 -10.76 1.63 -7.63
C VAL A 233 -11.04 2.69 -6.56
N ARG A 234 -12.05 2.47 -5.69
CA ARG A 234 -12.37 3.36 -4.56
C ARG A 234 -11.22 3.46 -3.56
N ASN A 235 -10.55 2.35 -3.30
CA ASN A 235 -9.33 2.28 -2.48
C ASN A 235 -8.22 3.20 -3.01
N GLY A 236 -7.93 3.17 -4.32
CA GLY A 236 -6.99 4.12 -4.93
C GLY A 236 -7.53 5.55 -5.03
N PHE A 237 -8.84 5.74 -5.16
CA PHE A 237 -9.49 7.05 -5.12
C PHE A 237 -9.26 7.74 -3.76
N ALA A 238 -9.28 6.98 -2.66
CA ALA A 238 -8.93 7.47 -1.32
C ALA A 238 -7.56 8.14 -1.30
N GLU A 239 -6.59 7.51 -1.94
CA GLU A 239 -5.21 7.96 -1.99
C GLU A 239 -4.99 9.15 -2.96
N LEU A 240 -5.97 9.51 -3.81
CA LEU A 240 -5.99 10.77 -4.59
C LEU A 240 -6.64 11.91 -3.80
N MET A 241 -7.75 11.61 -3.12
CA MET A 241 -8.46 12.56 -2.25
C MET A 241 -7.57 13.12 -1.15
N LYS A 242 -6.81 12.23 -0.51
CA LYS A 242 -5.56 12.46 0.24
C LYS A 242 -4.83 13.76 -0.01
N ILE A 243 -4.63 14.03 -1.28
CA ILE A 243 -3.47 14.78 -1.73
C ILE A 243 -3.86 16.00 -2.51
N SER A 244 -4.94 15.84 -3.26
CA SER A 244 -5.71 16.92 -3.79
C SER A 244 -6.17 17.89 -2.70
N SER A 245 -6.68 17.37 -1.58
CA SER A 245 -7.10 18.17 -0.42
C SER A 245 -5.99 19.08 0.12
N CYS A 246 -4.75 18.59 0.19
CA CYS A 246 -3.68 19.30 0.88
C CYS A 246 -2.70 20.03 -0.05
N ALA A 247 -2.56 19.58 -1.31
CA ALA A 247 -1.50 20.05 -2.20
C ALA A 247 -1.88 20.23 -3.68
N ASP A 248 -3.07 19.82 -4.17
CA ASP A 248 -3.56 20.25 -5.50
C ASP A 248 -5.10 20.38 -5.57
N LYS A 249 -5.58 21.62 -5.42
CA LYS A 249 -7.02 21.97 -5.51
C LYS A 249 -7.64 21.62 -6.89
N ARG A 250 -6.87 21.61 -7.98
CA ARG A 250 -7.42 21.26 -9.30
C ARG A 250 -7.74 19.77 -9.38
N ILE A 251 -6.94 18.90 -8.76
CA ILE A 251 -7.33 17.50 -8.59
C ILE A 251 -8.61 17.43 -7.73
N TRP A 252 -8.68 18.22 -6.65
CA TRP A 252 -9.80 18.18 -5.70
C TRP A 252 -11.13 18.50 -6.41
N ASP A 253 -11.16 19.61 -7.13
CA ASP A 253 -12.33 20.06 -7.89
C ASP A 253 -12.79 18.97 -8.89
N LEU A 254 -11.85 18.37 -9.63
CA LEU A 254 -12.15 17.28 -10.56
C LEU A 254 -12.69 16.01 -9.88
N LEU A 255 -12.19 15.65 -8.69
CA LEU A 255 -12.71 14.53 -7.89
C LEU A 255 -14.11 14.82 -7.32
N VAL A 256 -14.37 16.07 -6.90
CA VAL A 256 -15.69 16.52 -6.43
C VAL A 256 -16.73 16.45 -7.55
N GLU A 257 -16.35 16.88 -8.75
CA GLU A 257 -17.20 16.91 -9.95
C GLU A 257 -17.46 15.50 -10.51
N ASN A 258 -16.42 14.66 -10.64
CA ASN A 258 -16.47 13.44 -11.46
C ASN A 258 -16.39 12.13 -10.64
N GLY A 259 -16.28 12.19 -9.32
CA GLY A 259 -15.88 11.05 -8.48
C GLY A 259 -16.67 9.76 -8.66
N GLU A 260 -18.01 9.83 -8.71
CA GLU A 260 -18.85 8.64 -8.95
C GLU A 260 -18.64 8.01 -10.32
N ALA A 261 -18.50 8.85 -11.36
CA ALA A 261 -18.25 8.40 -12.71
C ALA A 261 -16.86 7.76 -12.82
N LEU A 262 -15.84 8.37 -12.20
CA LEU A 262 -14.48 7.82 -12.13
C LEU A 262 -14.44 6.43 -11.46
N ILE A 263 -15.20 6.21 -10.38
CA ILE A 263 -15.24 4.90 -9.72
C ILE A 263 -15.95 3.86 -10.62
N LYS A 264 -17.18 4.15 -11.05
CA LYS A 264 -18.01 3.23 -11.87
C LYS A 264 -17.33 2.87 -13.21
N THR A 265 -16.66 3.83 -13.84
CA THR A 265 -15.97 3.61 -15.13
C THR A 265 -14.51 3.16 -14.99
N ARG A 266 -14.03 2.88 -13.78
CA ARG A 266 -12.63 2.49 -13.52
C ARG A 266 -11.63 3.50 -14.12
N PHE A 267 -11.84 4.78 -13.81
CA PHE A 267 -11.06 5.92 -14.32
C PHE A 267 -11.14 6.07 -15.85
N GLY A 268 -12.36 5.99 -16.38
CA GLY A 268 -12.63 6.11 -17.82
C GLY A 268 -12.11 4.94 -18.67
N ARG A 269 -11.85 3.78 -18.06
CA ARG A 269 -11.27 2.60 -18.72
C ARG A 269 -12.22 1.41 -18.89
N ALA A 270 -13.39 1.45 -18.26
CA ALA A 270 -14.47 0.50 -18.52
C ALA A 270 -15.04 0.67 -19.94
N ASP A 271 -15.55 -0.41 -20.52
CA ASP A 271 -16.14 -0.40 -21.86
C ASP A 271 -17.39 0.51 -21.88
N GLY A 272 -17.48 1.40 -22.87
CA GLY A 272 -18.55 2.40 -22.97
C GLY A 272 -18.38 3.66 -22.11
N ALA A 273 -17.24 3.84 -21.42
CA ALA A 273 -16.99 5.08 -20.67
C ALA A 273 -16.82 6.32 -21.59
N PRO A 274 -17.27 7.51 -21.17
CA PRO A 274 -17.07 8.75 -21.94
C PRO A 274 -15.57 9.07 -22.16
N PRO A 275 -15.13 9.40 -23.38
CA PRO A 275 -13.71 9.71 -23.67
C PRO A 275 -13.16 10.89 -22.86
N GLU A 276 -14.00 11.89 -22.57
CA GLU A 276 -13.67 13.04 -21.71
C GLU A 276 -13.25 12.62 -20.29
N LEU A 277 -13.87 11.56 -19.76
CA LEU A 277 -13.62 11.05 -18.42
C LEU A 277 -12.27 10.34 -18.33
N LYS A 278 -11.79 9.73 -19.43
CA LYS A 278 -10.40 9.27 -19.55
C LYS A 278 -9.43 10.45 -19.47
N THR A 279 -9.68 11.55 -20.19
CA THR A 279 -8.81 12.75 -20.12
C THR A 279 -8.77 13.36 -18.72
N ILE A 280 -9.92 13.43 -18.03
CA ILE A 280 -10.01 13.91 -16.64
C ILE A 280 -9.25 12.97 -15.69
N ALA A 281 -9.43 11.65 -15.82
CA ALA A 281 -8.70 10.65 -15.05
C ALA A 281 -7.18 10.76 -15.24
N ASP A 282 -6.72 10.98 -16.47
CA ASP A 282 -5.30 11.09 -16.79
C ASP A 282 -4.69 12.39 -16.21
N GLU A 283 -5.42 13.52 -16.21
CA GLU A 283 -5.01 14.75 -15.50
C GLU A 283 -4.91 14.50 -13.98
N ILE A 284 -5.93 13.90 -13.38
CA ILE A 284 -6.00 13.55 -11.95
C ILE A 284 -4.81 12.66 -11.55
N CYS A 285 -4.54 11.59 -12.31
CA CYS A 285 -3.50 10.63 -11.97
C CYS A 285 -2.09 11.20 -12.19
N TRP A 286 -1.85 11.97 -13.26
CA TRP A 286 -0.55 12.61 -13.49
C TRP A 286 -0.21 13.62 -12.38
N ARG A 287 -1.17 14.51 -12.05
CA ARG A 287 -1.00 15.44 -10.93
C ARG A 287 -0.89 14.69 -9.61
N GLY A 288 -1.73 13.66 -9.41
CA GLY A 288 -1.74 12.81 -8.22
C GLY A 288 -0.37 12.21 -7.94
N ILE A 289 0.24 11.54 -8.93
CA ILE A 289 1.61 10.99 -8.85
C ILE A 289 2.64 12.06 -8.50
N LYS A 290 2.57 13.24 -9.13
CA LYS A 290 3.50 14.36 -8.87
C LYS A 290 3.42 14.83 -7.41
N VAL A 291 2.23 14.82 -6.83
CA VAL A 291 1.99 15.20 -5.44
C VAL A 291 2.18 14.00 -4.49
N MET A 292 2.11 12.74 -4.96
CA MET A 292 2.10 11.51 -4.12
C MET A 292 3.34 11.23 -3.28
N LEU A 293 4.27 12.15 -3.35
CA LEU A 293 5.39 12.26 -2.48
C LEU A 293 4.97 12.64 -1.01
N ASP A 294 3.66 12.88 -0.67
CA ASP A 294 3.19 13.51 0.61
C ASP A 294 2.14 12.83 1.63
N ILE A 295 1.26 11.83 1.31
CA ILE A 295 0.44 10.97 2.29
C ILE A 295 -0.98 11.48 2.82
N ASN A 296 -1.91 10.58 3.32
CA ASN A 296 -3.38 10.81 3.62
C ASN A 296 -3.92 10.68 5.06
N ILE A 297 -3.91 9.50 5.72
CA ILE A 297 -5.05 9.20 6.65
C ILE A 297 -5.08 10.16 7.85
N ASP A 298 -3.89 10.35 8.43
CA ASP A 298 -3.36 11.59 8.98
C ASP A 298 -4.20 12.86 8.67
N MET A 299 -4.35 13.25 7.40
CA MET A 299 -5.05 14.41 6.83
C MET A 299 -6.57 14.50 7.05
N SER A 300 -7.31 13.43 7.34
CA SER A 300 -8.72 13.57 7.78
C SER A 300 -8.78 14.19 9.17
N TYR A 301 -8.00 13.59 10.06
CA TYR A 301 -7.74 14.09 11.40
C TYR A 301 -7.01 15.45 11.36
N PHE A 302 -5.99 15.62 10.52
CA PHE A 302 -5.24 16.89 10.37
C PHE A 302 -6.02 17.96 9.60
N ALA A 303 -7.10 17.67 8.88
CA ALA A 303 -8.04 18.70 8.41
C ALA A 303 -8.86 19.24 9.59
N THR A 304 -9.24 18.38 10.54
CA THR A 304 -9.85 18.80 11.80
C THR A 304 -8.84 19.53 12.71
N PHE A 305 -7.59 19.08 12.76
CA PHE A 305 -6.51 19.77 13.47
C PHE A 305 -6.17 21.12 12.82
N ALA A 306 -6.11 21.19 11.49
CA ALA A 306 -5.89 22.42 10.74
C ALA A 306 -6.98 23.45 11.06
N TRP A 307 -8.24 23.02 11.11
CA TRP A 307 -9.34 23.87 11.56
C TRP A 307 -9.19 24.28 13.04
N HIS A 308 -8.85 23.35 13.94
CA HIS A 308 -8.64 23.65 15.36
C HIS A 308 -7.53 24.69 15.61
N ARG A 309 -6.43 24.63 14.83
CA ARG A 309 -5.33 25.59 14.83
C ARG A 309 -5.58 26.85 13.97
N GLY A 310 -6.75 26.99 13.34
CA GLY A 310 -7.13 28.15 12.52
C GLY A 310 -6.50 28.22 11.12
N PHE A 311 -5.83 27.16 10.65
CA PHE A 311 -5.27 27.04 9.29
C PHE A 311 -6.34 26.78 8.22
N LEU A 312 -7.49 26.21 8.60
CA LEU A 312 -8.71 26.08 7.77
C LEU A 312 -9.90 26.74 8.47
N ASN A 313 -10.85 27.24 7.68
CA ASN A 313 -12.17 27.60 8.19
C ASN A 313 -13.13 26.38 8.23
N GLU A 314 -14.28 26.53 8.89
CA GLU A 314 -15.26 25.46 9.06
C GLU A 314 -15.82 24.94 7.71
N SER A 315 -16.09 25.84 6.76
CA SER A 315 -16.60 25.47 5.43
C SER A 315 -15.61 24.58 4.68
N GLN A 316 -14.31 24.88 4.77
CA GLN A 316 -13.23 24.07 4.21
C GLN A 316 -13.18 22.68 4.88
N ARG A 317 -13.07 22.62 6.22
CA ARG A 317 -13.10 21.34 6.97
C ARG A 317 -14.29 20.47 6.57
N ASP A 318 -15.48 21.06 6.48
CA ASP A 318 -16.70 20.36 6.10
C ASP A 318 -16.73 19.96 4.62
N GLU A 319 -16.13 20.73 3.72
CA GLU A 319 -15.93 20.35 2.33
C GLU A 319 -15.10 19.06 2.24
N TYR A 320 -14.02 18.96 3.00
CA TYR A 320 -13.18 17.76 3.04
C TYR A 320 -13.94 16.53 3.55
N HIS A 321 -14.60 16.64 4.71
CA HIS A 321 -15.37 15.53 5.26
C HIS A 321 -16.55 15.15 4.33
N ARG A 322 -17.25 16.12 3.75
CA ARG A 322 -18.40 15.86 2.86
C ARG A 322 -17.99 15.12 1.59
N LEU A 323 -16.84 15.44 1.00
CA LEU A 323 -16.33 14.66 -0.14
C LEU A 323 -15.95 13.24 0.31
N SER A 324 -15.26 13.11 1.44
CA SER A 324 -14.77 11.84 1.95
C SER A 324 -15.92 10.87 2.22
N HIS A 325 -17.01 11.37 2.81
CA HIS A 325 -18.26 10.62 2.95
C HIS A 325 -18.90 10.26 1.60
N ARG A 326 -19.07 11.24 0.69
CA ARG A 326 -19.76 11.04 -0.61
C ARG A 326 -19.16 9.91 -1.44
N VAL A 327 -17.83 9.81 -1.48
CA VAL A 327 -17.14 8.77 -2.26
C VAL A 327 -16.92 7.47 -1.47
N GLY A 328 -17.38 7.42 -0.22
CA GLY A 328 -17.38 6.23 0.63
C GLY A 328 -16.04 5.91 1.30
N LEU A 329 -15.25 6.92 1.69
CA LEU A 329 -14.05 6.72 2.50
C LEU A 329 -14.38 6.67 3.99
N SER A 330 -13.66 5.84 4.72
CA SER A 330 -13.64 5.90 6.19
C SER A 330 -12.96 7.19 6.63
N MET A 331 -13.70 8.07 7.30
CA MET A 331 -13.16 9.34 7.83
C MET A 331 -12.61 9.18 9.24
N ASP A 332 -13.25 8.28 10.01
CA ASP A 332 -12.86 7.85 11.36
C ASP A 332 -12.83 6.31 11.40
N HIS A 333 -12.28 5.74 12.49
CA HIS A 333 -12.30 4.30 12.74
C HIS A 333 -12.30 4.01 14.25
N GLU A 334 -12.90 2.89 14.68
CA GLU A 334 -12.94 2.51 16.11
C GLU A 334 -11.54 2.32 16.72
N LEU A 335 -10.59 1.76 15.95
CA LEU A 335 -9.18 1.61 16.33
C LEU A 335 -8.34 2.90 16.24
N PHE A 336 -8.93 4.02 15.82
CA PHE A 336 -8.24 5.32 15.84
C PHE A 336 -8.45 5.98 17.22
N THR A 337 -7.68 5.51 18.19
CA THR A 337 -7.79 5.87 19.62
C THR A 337 -6.65 6.76 20.09
N GLU A 338 -6.71 7.23 21.35
CA GLU A 338 -5.63 8.01 21.97
C GLU A 338 -4.32 7.21 22.03
N GLU A 339 -4.38 5.91 22.32
CA GLU A 339 -3.22 5.00 22.33
C GLU A 339 -2.59 4.85 20.93
N MET A 340 -3.42 4.80 19.88
CA MET A 340 -2.95 4.77 18.49
C MET A 340 -2.23 6.07 18.11
N ILE A 341 -2.75 7.22 18.56
CA ILE A 341 -2.09 8.53 18.39
C ILE A 341 -0.74 8.58 19.11
N VAL A 342 -0.65 8.05 20.34
CA VAL A 342 0.63 7.97 21.08
C VAL A 342 1.63 7.09 20.32
N ALA A 343 1.25 5.86 19.99
CA ALA A 343 2.13 4.92 19.28
C ALA A 343 2.57 5.45 17.91
N GLY A 344 1.67 6.09 17.17
CA GLY A 344 1.96 6.75 15.90
C GLY A 344 2.91 7.95 16.06
N THR A 345 2.66 8.83 17.02
CA THR A 345 3.49 10.01 17.28
C THR A 345 4.90 9.62 17.72
N GLU A 346 5.04 8.63 18.61
CA GLU A 346 6.36 8.10 18.98
C GLU A 346 7.12 7.51 17.77
N ALA A 347 6.44 6.76 16.91
CA ALA A 347 7.04 6.20 15.70
C ALA A 347 7.47 7.31 14.71
N ILE A 348 6.68 8.37 14.60
CA ILE A 348 6.98 9.56 13.79
C ILE A 348 8.21 10.31 14.35
N LEU A 349 8.27 10.56 15.66
CA LEU A 349 9.42 11.19 16.31
C LEU A 349 10.72 10.39 16.06
N LYS A 350 10.67 9.06 16.26
CA LYS A 350 11.79 8.13 16.00
C LYS A 350 12.23 8.10 14.53
N THR A 351 11.38 8.48 13.58
CA THR A 351 11.66 8.45 12.13
C THR A 351 11.90 9.82 11.49
N ARG A 352 11.84 10.92 12.25
CA ARG A 352 11.92 12.31 11.75
C ARG A 352 12.83 13.23 12.57
N ASP A 353 13.90 12.68 13.14
CA ASP A 353 14.89 13.39 13.98
C ASP A 353 14.28 14.02 15.25
N ASN A 354 13.41 13.30 15.96
CA ASN A 354 12.65 13.76 17.12
C ASN A 354 11.77 15.00 16.86
N LYS A 355 11.30 15.19 15.62
CA LYS A 355 10.35 16.25 15.23
C LYS A 355 9.07 15.63 14.66
N GLN A 356 7.90 16.13 15.06
CA GLN A 356 6.63 15.59 14.58
C GLN A 356 6.47 15.82 13.07
N ARG A 357 6.71 17.04 12.59
CA ARG A 357 6.51 17.49 11.20
C ARG A 357 5.13 17.07 10.66
N PHE A 358 4.08 17.28 11.46
CA PHE A 358 2.71 16.98 11.04
C PHE A 358 2.31 17.94 9.93
N ALA A 359 2.13 17.42 8.72
CA ALA A 359 1.68 18.19 7.57
C ALA A 359 0.21 18.57 7.77
N VAL A 360 -0.15 19.84 7.56
CA VAL A 360 -1.53 20.33 7.64
C VAL A 360 -1.82 21.30 6.50
N PRO A 361 -3.02 21.27 5.88
CA PRO A 361 -3.40 22.24 4.85
C PRO A 361 -3.53 23.65 5.44
N SER A 362 -2.99 24.67 4.74
CA SER A 362 -2.92 26.05 5.27
C SER A 362 -2.78 27.14 4.18
N PRO A 363 -3.86 27.52 3.47
CA PRO A 363 -5.11 26.78 3.26
C PRO A 363 -4.91 25.71 2.16
N TYR A 364 -5.98 25.16 1.58
CA TYR A 364 -5.88 24.16 0.50
C TYR A 364 -4.96 24.55 -0.66
N GLY A 365 -4.10 23.60 -1.07
CA GLY A 365 -3.01 23.84 -2.03
C GLY A 365 -1.72 24.40 -1.41
N LYS A 366 -1.65 24.57 -0.08
CA LYS A 366 -0.45 24.92 0.69
C LYS A 366 -0.35 24.07 1.94
N CYS A 367 0.87 23.76 2.36
CA CYS A 367 1.16 22.95 3.54
C CYS A 367 1.88 23.76 4.62
N ALA A 368 1.50 23.57 5.88
CA ALA A 368 2.25 23.95 7.07
C ALA A 368 2.72 22.69 7.82
N PHE A 369 3.69 22.82 8.72
CA PHE A 369 4.23 21.71 9.51
C PHE A 369 4.17 22.01 11.01
N ILE A 370 3.34 21.28 11.76
CA ILE A 370 3.25 21.38 13.23
C ILE A 370 4.35 20.50 13.86
N ASN A 371 5.00 21.03 14.91
CA ASN A 371 6.08 20.33 15.64
C ASN A 371 5.93 20.41 17.17
N ASP A 372 4.89 21.10 17.63
CA ASP A 372 4.61 21.55 18.98
C ASP A 372 3.26 21.01 19.50
N ALA A 373 2.68 20.01 18.84
CA ALA A 373 1.39 19.44 19.23
C ALA A 373 1.55 18.62 20.51
N SER A 374 0.81 18.98 21.58
CA SER A 374 0.79 18.18 22.81
C SER A 374 -0.11 16.95 22.65
N TYR A 375 0.10 15.91 23.45
CA TYR A 375 -0.82 14.76 23.46
C TYR A 375 -2.24 15.17 23.88
N GLU A 376 -2.38 16.07 24.85
CA GLU A 376 -3.67 16.64 25.27
C GLU A 376 -4.42 17.33 24.11
N GLU A 377 -3.70 18.11 23.30
CA GLU A 377 -4.25 18.74 22.10
C GLU A 377 -4.65 17.68 21.06
N LEU A 378 -3.79 16.71 20.78
CA LEU A 378 -4.09 15.64 19.82
C LEU A 378 -5.33 14.84 20.25
N PHE A 379 -5.49 14.55 21.54
CA PHE A 379 -6.67 13.86 22.07
C PHE A 379 -7.93 14.75 22.04
N THR A 380 -7.78 16.06 22.25
CA THR A 380 -8.87 17.03 22.10
C THR A 380 -9.35 17.10 20.66
N VAL A 381 -8.41 17.18 19.70
CA VAL A 381 -8.71 17.14 18.26
C VAL A 381 -9.34 15.80 17.87
N LEU A 382 -8.89 14.67 18.44
CA LEU A 382 -9.50 13.36 18.20
C LEU A 382 -10.96 13.32 18.67
N LYS A 383 -11.25 13.81 19.88
CA LYS A 383 -12.61 13.89 20.42
C LYS A 383 -13.51 14.77 19.56
N LEU A 384 -13.01 15.94 19.13
CA LEU A 384 -13.71 16.83 18.20
C LEU A 384 -13.95 16.15 16.84
N HIS A 385 -12.95 15.47 16.28
CA HIS A 385 -13.06 14.76 15.01
C HIS A 385 -14.13 13.65 15.08
N LYS A 386 -14.03 12.75 16.08
CA LYS A 386 -15.00 11.69 16.29
C LYS A 386 -16.42 12.24 16.50
N ALA A 387 -16.58 13.34 17.23
CA ALA A 387 -17.88 13.99 17.40
C ALA A 387 -18.45 14.53 16.09
N LEU A 388 -17.65 15.30 15.33
CA LEU A 388 -18.05 15.89 14.03
C LEU A 388 -18.42 14.82 13.00
N ILE A 389 -17.63 13.74 12.93
CA ILE A 389 -17.88 12.63 12.02
C ILE A 389 -19.12 11.85 12.44
N LYS A 390 -19.32 11.61 13.74
CA LYS A 390 -20.50 10.92 14.27
C LYS A 390 -21.79 11.71 14.04
N GLU A 391 -21.77 13.02 14.29
CA GLU A 391 -22.92 13.92 14.11
C GLU A 391 -23.37 13.97 12.65
N LYS A 392 -22.43 14.18 11.71
CA LYS A 392 -22.76 14.43 10.30
C LYS A 392 -22.83 13.17 9.45
N TYR A 393 -22.16 12.08 9.86
CA TYR A 393 -21.94 10.88 9.04
C TYR A 393 -22.06 9.54 9.82
N GLN A 394 -22.82 9.54 10.93
CA GLN A 394 -23.18 8.38 11.77
C GLN A 394 -22.02 7.70 12.49
N SER A 395 -21.28 6.80 11.83
CA SER A 395 -20.06 6.18 12.37
C SER A 395 -18.81 6.71 11.69
N GLY A 396 -18.95 7.38 10.54
CA GLY A 396 -17.82 7.71 9.67
C GLY A 396 -17.32 6.56 8.80
N ASP A 397 -17.96 5.38 8.89
CA ASP A 397 -17.61 4.22 8.08
C ASP A 397 -17.84 4.51 6.59
N GLY A 398 -16.83 4.18 5.76
CA GLY A 398 -16.97 4.18 4.31
C GLY A 398 -17.97 3.16 3.77
N LYS A 399 -18.36 3.30 2.49
CA LYS A 399 -19.13 2.27 1.80
C LYS A 399 -18.20 1.09 1.49
N GLU A 400 -18.53 -0.08 2.01
CA GLU A 400 -17.63 -1.26 2.08
C GLU A 400 -16.43 -1.03 3.02
N ALA A 401 -16.61 -0.28 4.13
CA ALA A 401 -15.56 -0.02 5.14
C ALA A 401 -14.88 -1.28 5.68
N TYR A 402 -15.68 -2.30 5.97
CA TYR A 402 -15.22 -3.60 6.42
C TYR A 402 -15.48 -4.63 5.33
N VAL A 403 -14.48 -4.82 4.47
CA VAL A 403 -14.36 -6.07 3.74
C VAL A 403 -13.71 -7.06 4.72
N ASP A 404 -14.57 -7.53 5.63
CA ASP A 404 -14.61 -8.85 6.23
C ASP A 404 -13.38 -9.36 7.07
N TYR A 405 -13.55 -10.22 8.09
CA TYR A 405 -12.73 -10.31 9.33
C TYR A 405 -11.21 -10.65 9.27
N SER A 406 -10.56 -10.70 8.12
CA SER A 406 -9.12 -10.98 8.04
C SER A 406 -8.25 -9.75 8.37
N ASP A 407 -8.86 -8.56 8.38
CA ASP A 407 -8.21 -7.24 8.31
C ASP A 407 -7.31 -6.87 9.49
N LEU A 408 -7.36 -7.65 10.57
CA LEU A 408 -6.59 -7.40 11.78
C LEU A 408 -5.34 -8.28 11.91
N GLY A 409 -5.23 -9.36 11.12
CA GLY A 409 -4.16 -10.38 11.27
C GLY A 409 -4.44 -11.38 12.38
N MET A 410 -5.61 -11.26 13.00
CA MET A 410 -6.20 -12.11 14.01
C MET A 410 -7.72 -11.96 13.87
N ASP A 411 -8.51 -12.87 14.45
CA ASP A 411 -9.97 -12.76 14.45
C ASP A 411 -10.43 -11.55 15.31
N PRO A 412 -11.41 -10.72 14.86
CA PRO A 412 -11.98 -9.62 15.64
C PRO A 412 -12.51 -10.03 17.02
N GLU A 413 -13.08 -11.24 17.16
CA GLU A 413 -13.50 -11.73 18.49
C GLU A 413 -12.30 -12.10 19.35
N ILE A 414 -11.21 -12.63 18.78
CA ILE A 414 -9.96 -12.84 19.53
C ILE A 414 -9.36 -11.49 19.97
N LEU A 415 -9.43 -10.45 19.13
CA LEU A 415 -8.96 -9.10 19.50
C LEU A 415 -9.86 -8.41 20.52
N ARG A 416 -11.19 -8.57 20.44
CA ARG A 416 -12.12 -8.13 21.48
C ARG A 416 -11.85 -8.85 22.80
N LEU A 417 -11.71 -10.18 22.79
CA LEU A 417 -11.36 -10.97 23.97
C LEU A 417 -10.00 -10.55 24.56
N GLN A 418 -9.00 -10.26 23.73
CA GLN A 418 -7.71 -9.72 24.17
C GLN A 418 -7.87 -8.33 24.81
N ALA A 419 -8.62 -7.41 24.20
CA ALA A 419 -8.87 -6.09 24.77
C ALA A 419 -9.65 -6.16 26.10
N VAL A 420 -10.65 -7.04 26.20
CA VAL A 420 -11.42 -7.27 27.43
C VAL A 420 -10.56 -7.88 28.55
N THR A 421 -9.68 -8.83 28.23
CA THR A 421 -8.73 -9.38 29.21
C THR A 421 -7.60 -8.41 29.59
N ALA A 422 -7.14 -7.56 28.68
CA ALA A 422 -6.15 -6.52 28.96
C ALA A 422 -6.69 -5.41 29.88
N ASN A 423 -7.98 -5.06 29.74
CA ASN A 423 -8.67 -4.09 30.60
C ASN A 423 -9.16 -4.69 31.94
N GLY A 424 -8.62 -5.84 32.37
CA GLY A 424 -8.82 -6.39 33.72
C GLY A 424 -10.25 -6.82 34.06
N SER A 425 -11.17 -6.87 33.09
CA SER A 425 -12.58 -7.18 33.33
C SER A 425 -12.80 -8.69 33.47
N SER A 426 -12.61 -9.20 34.69
CA SER A 426 -12.79 -10.64 35.01
C SER A 426 -14.25 -11.04 35.04
N VAL A 427 -14.78 -11.52 33.91
CA VAL A 427 -16.09 -12.22 33.88
C VAL A 427 -15.88 -13.66 34.34
N THR A 428 -16.11 -13.90 35.63
CA THR A 428 -16.08 -15.23 36.24
C THR A 428 -17.48 -15.86 36.25
N ASN A 429 -17.54 -17.16 36.00
CA ASN A 429 -18.72 -17.97 36.31
C ASN A 429 -18.76 -18.25 37.84
N GLY A 430 -19.91 -18.67 38.39
CA GLY A 430 -20.11 -18.93 39.82
C GLY A 430 -19.11 -19.90 40.50
N ASN A 431 -18.35 -20.67 39.72
CA ASN A 431 -17.26 -21.55 40.16
C ASN A 431 -15.87 -20.89 40.09
N GLY A 432 -15.77 -19.57 39.91
CA GLY A 432 -14.52 -18.79 39.93
C GLY A 432 -13.69 -18.84 38.64
N VAL A 433 -14.20 -19.46 37.57
CA VAL A 433 -13.47 -19.68 36.32
C VAL A 433 -13.61 -18.47 35.38
N ASN A 434 -12.49 -17.92 34.89
CA ASN A 434 -12.44 -16.79 33.95
C ASN A 434 -12.88 -17.24 32.54
N ILE A 435 -14.09 -16.83 32.14
CA ILE A 435 -14.74 -17.29 30.92
C ILE A 435 -14.03 -16.74 29.67
N ALA A 436 -13.60 -15.47 29.70
CA ALA A 436 -12.93 -14.82 28.58
C ALA A 436 -11.60 -15.50 28.23
N GLN A 437 -10.86 -15.98 29.24
CA GLN A 437 -9.57 -16.66 29.04
C GLN A 437 -9.74 -18.08 28.46
N ILE A 438 -10.84 -18.78 28.77
CA ILE A 438 -11.19 -20.07 28.16
C ILE A 438 -11.67 -19.87 26.71
N ALA A 439 -12.54 -18.90 26.45
CA ALA A 439 -13.00 -18.57 25.10
C ALA A 439 -11.81 -18.22 24.18
N LEU A 440 -10.89 -17.39 24.67
CA LEU A 440 -9.66 -17.02 23.97
C LEU A 440 -8.79 -18.27 23.65
N SER A 441 -8.61 -19.16 24.63
CA SER A 441 -7.82 -20.39 24.45
C SER A 441 -8.46 -21.38 23.47
N ALA A 442 -9.79 -21.48 23.45
CA ALA A 442 -10.53 -22.31 22.51
C ALA A 442 -10.47 -21.76 21.08
N ALA A 443 -10.62 -20.44 20.90
CA ALA A 443 -10.50 -19.76 19.62
C ALA A 443 -9.08 -19.87 19.03
N ILE A 444 -8.04 -19.77 19.87
CA ILE A 444 -6.66 -20.00 19.45
C ILE A 444 -6.47 -21.47 19.00
N LYS A 445 -6.98 -22.45 19.75
CA LYS A 445 -6.91 -23.87 19.37
C LYS A 445 -7.59 -24.17 18.03
N SER A 446 -8.80 -23.66 17.79
CA SER A 446 -9.49 -23.86 16.51
C SER A 446 -8.72 -23.24 15.34
N THR A 447 -8.12 -22.07 15.56
CA THR A 447 -7.26 -21.39 14.58
C THR A 447 -5.99 -22.18 14.25
N PHE A 448 -5.36 -22.84 15.23
CA PHE A 448 -4.20 -23.72 14.97
C PHE A 448 -4.56 -25.00 14.22
N ILE A 449 -5.69 -25.62 14.56
CA ILE A 449 -6.17 -26.85 13.89
C ILE A 449 -6.54 -26.56 12.42
N ALA A 450 -7.18 -25.43 12.13
CA ALA A 450 -7.54 -25.01 10.78
C ALA A 450 -6.32 -24.70 9.87
N ASN A 451 -5.15 -24.42 10.46
CA ASN A 451 -3.90 -24.10 9.73
C ASN A 451 -2.96 -25.32 9.55
N GLY A 452 -3.42 -26.54 9.85
CA GLY A 452 -2.70 -27.79 9.51
C GLY A 452 -1.41 -28.07 10.30
N ALA A 453 -1.09 -27.28 11.33
CA ALA A 453 0.18 -27.36 12.06
C ALA A 453 0.07 -28.20 13.34
N VAL A 454 -0.21 -29.51 13.24
CA VAL A 454 -0.05 -30.45 14.36
C VAL A 454 0.55 -31.80 13.92
N SER A 455 1.86 -31.93 14.07
CA SER A 455 2.51 -33.22 14.32
C SER A 455 3.65 -33.04 15.32
N GLY A 456 3.43 -33.46 16.58
CA GLY A 456 4.48 -33.57 17.59
C GLY A 456 4.69 -32.36 18.51
N VAL A 457 3.76 -32.10 19.43
CA VAL A 457 4.09 -31.43 20.71
C VAL A 457 3.43 -32.20 21.87
N THR A 458 4.24 -32.96 22.60
CA THR A 458 3.84 -33.68 23.81
C THR A 458 3.66 -32.72 24.98
N GLY A 459 2.48 -32.12 25.11
CA GLY A 459 2.16 -31.18 26.20
C GLY A 459 0.68 -30.99 26.55
N LEU A 460 -0.25 -31.71 25.90
CA LEU A 460 -1.69 -31.43 25.99
C LEU A 460 -2.47 -32.16 27.09
N ASN A 461 -1.83 -33.06 27.84
CA ASN A 461 -2.51 -33.92 28.83
C ASN A 461 -3.17 -33.16 30.00
N GLY A 462 -2.76 -31.91 30.27
CA GLY A 462 -3.41 -31.07 31.29
C GLY A 462 -4.73 -30.41 30.84
N VAL A 463 -4.95 -30.25 29.53
CA VAL A 463 -6.08 -29.45 29.01
C VAL A 463 -7.32 -30.31 28.73
N ASN A 464 -7.16 -31.58 28.35
CA ASN A 464 -8.29 -32.45 28.04
C ASN A 464 -9.20 -32.70 29.26
N LYS A 465 -8.62 -32.82 30.47
CA LYS A 465 -9.39 -32.99 31.72
C LYS A 465 -10.31 -31.81 32.09
N ILE A 466 -10.06 -30.61 31.55
CA ILE A 466 -10.89 -29.41 31.83
C ILE A 466 -12.11 -29.38 30.91
N VAL A 467 -12.02 -29.97 29.71
CA VAL A 467 -13.12 -29.98 28.74
C VAL A 467 -14.13 -31.09 29.05
N GLU A 468 -13.67 -32.28 29.46
CA GLU A 468 -14.56 -33.39 29.82
C GLU A 468 -15.40 -33.12 31.07
N GLY A 469 -14.93 -32.27 31.99
CA GLY A 469 -15.66 -31.88 33.20
C GLY A 469 -16.70 -30.76 33.02
N ALA A 470 -16.87 -30.23 31.80
CA ALA A 470 -17.79 -29.12 31.50
C ALA A 470 -18.99 -29.53 30.61
N VAL A 471 -19.12 -30.82 30.29
CA VAL A 471 -20.16 -31.39 29.41
C VAL A 471 -20.91 -32.55 30.11
N ALA A 472 -20.88 -32.58 31.44
CA ALA A 472 -21.58 -33.53 32.31
C ALA A 472 -22.49 -32.79 33.31
#